data_AF-A0AAV5M0R2-F1
#
_entry.id   AF-A0AAV5M0R2-F1
#
_cell.length_a   1.000
_cell.length_b   1.000
_cell.length_c   1.000
_cell.angle_alpha   90.00
_cell.angle_beta   90.00
_cell.angle_gamma   90.00
#
_symmetry.space_group_name_H-M   'P 1'
#
loop_
_entity.id
_entity.type
_entity.pdbx_description
1 polymer ?
#
loop_
_entity_poly.entity_id
_entity_poly.type
_entity_poly.pdbx_seq_one_letter_code
_entity_poly.pdbx_strand_id
1 'polypeptide(L)' 'MELGIVAGFEDFFPSIIEKLGGEGFMVELCDGLRSLIDKDKGLITIKSLKRGTRFPWDWMRLETTTSFAC' A
#
# COMPACT_ATOMS: atom_id res chain seq x y z
N MET A 1 -6.04 -12.77 -31.70
CA MET A 1 -6.71 -12.30 -30.48
C MET A 1 -5.61 -12.00 -29.49
N GLU A 2 -5.25 -10.72 -29.36
CA GLU A 2 -4.32 -10.26 -28.32
C GLU A 2 -5.08 -10.32 -27.00
N LEU A 3 -4.68 -11.23 -26.10
CA LEU A 3 -5.19 -11.27 -24.73
C LEU A 3 -4.43 -10.22 -23.92
N GLY A 4 -4.83 -8.97 -24.07
CA GLY A 4 -4.46 -7.91 -23.15
C GLY A 4 -5.10 -8.20 -21.80
N ILE A 5 -4.40 -8.91 -20.92
CA ILE A 5 -4.82 -9.05 -19.53
C ILE A 5 -4.67 -7.67 -18.89
N VAL A 6 -5.74 -6.89 -18.89
CA VAL A 6 -5.93 -5.85 -17.88
C VAL A 6 -6.13 -6.63 -16.58
N ALA A 7 -5.05 -6.77 -15.80
CA ALA A 7 -5.15 -7.18 -14.42
C ALA A 7 -5.85 -6.02 -13.68
N GLY A 8 -7.19 -6.05 -13.71
CA GLY A 8 -8.02 -5.11 -12.97
C GLY A 8 -7.73 -5.24 -11.48
N PHE A 9 -7.94 -4.15 -10.75
CA PHE A 9 -7.94 -4.21 -9.30
C PHE A 9 -9.06 -5.14 -8.83
N GLU A 10 -8.72 -6.19 -8.09
CA GLU A 10 -9.68 -7.05 -7.43
C GLU A 10 -9.84 -6.61 -5.97
N ASP A 11 -11.06 -6.23 -5.59
CA ASP A 11 -11.37 -5.80 -4.25
C ASP A 11 -11.70 -6.99 -3.35
N PHE A 12 -10.75 -7.34 -2.47
CA PHE A 12 -10.93 -8.41 -1.49
C PHE A 12 -11.60 -7.94 -0.20
N PHE A 13 -11.87 -6.64 -0.04
CA PHE A 13 -12.38 -6.08 1.21
C PHE A 13 -13.66 -6.77 1.70
N PRO A 14 -14.69 -7.04 0.86
CA PRO A 14 -15.89 -7.76 1.30
C PRO A 14 -15.57 -9.15 1.86
N SER A 15 -14.69 -9.89 1.17
CA SER A 15 -14.31 -11.26 1.56
C SER A 15 -13.49 -11.30 2.86
N ILE A 16 -12.70 -10.25 3.13
CA ILE A 16 -11.90 -10.13 4.35
C ILE A 16 -12.82 -9.83 5.53
N ILE A 17 -13.78 -8.89 5.36
CA ILE A 17 -14.76 -8.56 6.39
C ILE A 17 -15.66 -9.76 6.71
N GLU A 18 -16.09 -10.53 5.71
CA GLU A 18 -16.88 -11.74 5.92
C GLU A 18 -16.12 -12.79 6.76
N LYS A 19 -14.81 -12.96 6.54
CA LYS A 19 -13.99 -13.95 7.22
C LYS A 19 -13.54 -13.53 8.63
N LEU A 20 -13.17 -12.26 8.81
CA LEU A 20 -12.57 -11.76 10.05
C LEU A 20 -13.56 -11.00 10.95
N GLY A 21 -14.70 -10.57 10.40
CA GLY A 21 -15.55 -9.57 11.02
C GLY A 21 -14.88 -8.19 11.08
N GLY A 22 -15.63 -7.18 11.56
CA GLY A 22 -15.12 -5.81 11.68
C GLY A 22 -13.97 -5.67 12.69
N GLU A 23 -14.10 -6.29 13.87
CA GLU A 23 -13.08 -6.21 14.91
C GLU A 23 -11.80 -6.95 14.54
N GLY A 24 -11.91 -8.17 14.00
CA GLY A 24 -10.76 -8.95 13.54
C GLY A 24 -10.03 -8.25 12.39
N PHE A 25 -10.77 -7.65 11.45
CA PHE A 25 -10.18 -6.83 10.40
C PHE A 25 -9.38 -5.65 10.97
N MET A 26 -9.91 -4.92 11.96
CA MET A 26 -9.20 -3.78 12.56
C MET A 26 -7.90 -4.20 13.26
N VAL A 27 -7.89 -5.37 13.91
CA VAL A 27 -6.67 -5.92 14.53
C VAL A 27 -5.61 -6.19 13.47
N GLU A 28 -5.95 -6.95 12.43
CA GLU A 28 -5.02 -7.29 11.34
C GLU A 28 -4.53 -6.03 10.60
N LEU A 29 -5.42 -5.06 10.35
CA LEU A 29 -5.05 -3.80 9.73
C LEU A 29 -4.05 -3.02 10.61
N CYS A 30 -4.31 -2.92 11.91
CA CYS A 30 -3.38 -2.26 12.84
C CYS A 30 -2.04 -2.99 12.91
N ASP A 31 -2.02 -4.32 12.92
CA ASP A 31 -0.78 -5.11 12.95
C ASP A 31 0.04 -4.96 11.68
N GLY A 32 -0.62 -4.91 10.51
CA GLY A 32 0.02 -4.56 9.24
C GLY A 32 0.73 -3.20 9.31
N LEU A 33 0.06 -2.18 9.86
CA LEU A 33 0.67 -0.84 10.03
C LEU A 33 1.81 -0.83 11.06
N ARG A 34 1.70 -1.60 12.16
CA ARG A 34 2.78 -1.74 13.17
C ARG A 34 4.06 -2.33 12.59
N SER A 35 3.95 -3.20 11.58
CA SER A 35 5.11 -3.73 10.84
C SER A 35 5.87 -2.64 10.08
N LEU A 36 5.17 -1.58 9.67
CA LEU A 36 5.72 -0.43 8.94
C LEU A 36 6.34 0.62 9.86
N ILE A 37 6.23 0.48 11.18
CA ILE A 37 6.85 1.41 12.14
C ILE A 37 8.37 1.26 12.10
N ASP A 38 9.06 2.39 11.94
CA ASP A 38 10.49 2.48 12.18
C ASP A 38 10.74 2.28 13.68
N LYS A 39 11.47 1.20 14.04
CA LYS A 39 11.66 0.78 15.43
C LYS A 39 12.45 1.78 16.26
N ASP A 40 13.30 2.58 15.63
CA ASP A 40 14.13 3.56 16.33
C ASP A 40 13.34 4.85 16.59
N LYS A 41 12.41 5.21 15.70
CA LYS A 41 11.64 6.45 15.79
C LYS A 41 10.23 6.28 16.36
N GLY A 42 9.73 5.06 16.45
CA GLY A 42 8.36 4.76 16.87
C GLY A 42 7.27 5.29 15.92
N LEU A 43 7.65 5.72 14.72
CA LEU A 43 6.76 6.31 13.72
C LEU A 43 6.89 5.57 12.39
N ILE A 44 5.84 5.58 11.57
CA ILE A 44 5.92 5.17 10.18
C ILE A 44 6.70 6.25 9.42
N THR A 45 7.85 5.91 8.86
CA THR A 45 8.67 6.82 8.05
C THR A 45 8.57 6.46 6.58
N ILE A 46 8.87 7.41 5.68
CA ILE A 46 8.99 7.12 4.25
C ILE A 46 9.98 5.99 3.99
N LYS A 47 11.05 5.89 4.79
CA LYS A 47 12.05 4.81 4.65
C LYS A 47 11.47 3.45 5.04
N SER A 48 10.73 3.36 6.15
CA SER A 48 10.14 2.09 6.60
C SER A 48 8.99 1.66 5.69
N LEU A 49 8.19 2.61 5.18
CA LEU A 49 7.23 2.37 4.11
C LEU A 49 7.90 1.82 2.85
N LYS A 50 9.01 2.45 2.42
CA LYS A 50 9.78 2.03 1.23
C LYS A 50 10.22 0.58 1.26
N ARG A 51 10.62 0.10 2.44
CA ARG A 51 11.01 -1.29 2.64
C ARG A 51 9.82 -2.26 2.67
N GLY A 52 8.67 -1.79 3.13
CA GLY A 52 7.48 -2.63 3.38
C GLY A 52 6.54 -2.80 2.20
N THR A 53 6.73 -2.09 1.08
CA THR A 53 5.89 -2.28 -0.12
C THR A 53 6.71 -2.69 -1.33
N ARG A 54 6.08 -3.52 -2.18
CA ARG A 54 6.66 -4.09 -3.41
C ARG A 54 6.37 -3.23 -4.66
N PHE A 55 5.82 -2.03 -4.51
CA PHE A 55 5.50 -1.17 -5.65
C PHE A 55 6.74 -0.47 -6.23
N PRO A 56 6.73 -0.07 -7.52
CA PRO A 56 7.78 0.74 -8.11
C PRO A 56 7.78 2.14 -7.48
N TRP A 57 8.61 2.34 -6.45
CA TRP A 57 8.73 3.61 -5.74
C TRP A 57 9.15 4.78 -6.63
N ASP A 58 9.74 4.49 -7.79
CA ASP A 58 10.13 5.48 -8.79
C ASP A 58 8.92 6.19 -9.41
N TRP A 59 7.75 5.55 -9.47
CA TRP A 59 6.54 6.17 -10.01
C TRP A 59 5.98 7.26 -9.10
N MET A 60 6.10 7.10 -7.78
CA MET A 60 5.67 8.11 -6.80
C MET A 60 6.57 9.35 -6.79
N ARG A 61 7.76 9.29 -7.42
CA ARG A 61 8.73 10.40 -7.48
C ARG A 61 8.55 11.28 -8.72
N LEU A 62 7.83 10.81 -9.73
CA LEU A 62 7.72 11.49 -11.02
C LEU A 62 6.69 12.63 -11.03
N GLU A 63 5.92 12.84 -9.96
CA GLU A 63 4.89 13.90 -9.91
C GLU A 63 5.32 15.20 -9.21
N THR A 64 6.55 15.28 -8.66
CA THR A 64 7.04 16.50 -7.97
C THR A 64 8.08 17.30 -8.76
N THR A 65 8.39 16.92 -10.00
CA THR A 65 9.32 17.67 -10.88
C THR A 65 8.79 17.91 -12.29
N THR A 66 7.48 17.80 -12.50
CA THR A 66 6.87 18.45 -13.66
C THR A 66 6.57 19.89 -13.27
N SER A 67 7.62 20.71 -13.28
CA SER A 67 7.45 22.12 -13.59
C SER A 67 6.63 22.17 -14.87
N PHE A 68 5.45 22.77 -14.82
CA PHE A 68 4.85 23.35 -16.01
C PHE A 68 5.89 24.34 -16.56
N ALA A 69 6.62 23.89 -17.57
CA ALA A 69 7.40 24.72 -18.46
C ALA A 69 6.98 24.30 -19.86
N CYS A 70 6.07 25.11 -20.42
CA CYS A 70 5.40 25.01 -21.71
C CYS A 70 4.29 23.95 -21.81
#